data_AF-A0A0A5G1F9-F1
#
_entry.id   AF-A0A0A5G1F9-F1
#
_cell.length_a   1.000
_cell.length_b   1.000
_cell.length_c   1.000
_cell.angle_alpha   90.00
_cell.angle_beta   90.00
_cell.angle_gamma   90.00
#
_symmetry.space_group_name_H-M   'P 1'
#
loop_
_entity.id
_entity.type
_entity.pdbx_description
1 polymer ?
#
loop_
_entity_poly.entity_id
_entity_poly.type
_entity_poly.pdbx_seq_one_letter_code
_entity_poly.pdbx_strand_id
1 'polypeptide(L)'
;MKKVFLLFVISIFSIVLVACSGEVENEANADKGNESGEKKQEEQPEEKSEQNGFNVDKAKEILEDHVLKENDEIKDLTISNGEIKAVIEIGDNDMINDKTLLAQVAYSSAGDEFLKHEGWEVLTIDFVGLAEVSMNRNEKETDDNDLDYFPMGKIIDQFE
;
A
#
# COMPACT_ATOMS: atom_id res chain seq x y z
N MET A 1 -39.29 16.77 15.57
CA MET A 1 -40.04 15.55 15.93
C MET A 1 -39.11 14.65 16.73
N LYS A 2 -39.52 14.23 17.94
CA LYS A 2 -38.76 13.37 18.86
C LYS A 2 -38.95 11.90 18.50
N LYS A 3 -37.87 11.12 18.37
CA LYS A 3 -37.80 9.64 18.51
C LYS A 3 -36.37 9.30 18.95
N VAL A 4 -36.09 9.12 20.25
CA VAL A 4 -36.15 7.88 21.06
C VAL A 4 -34.98 6.92 20.78
N PHE A 5 -34.06 6.91 21.75
CA PHE A 5 -33.23 5.82 22.31
C PHE A 5 -32.94 4.55 21.49
N LEU A 6 -31.65 4.20 21.40
CA LEU A 6 -31.17 2.87 21.79
C LEU A 6 -29.65 2.87 22.09
N LEU A 7 -29.32 2.79 23.38
CA LEU A 7 -27.98 2.48 23.90
C LEU A 7 -27.80 0.96 23.83
N PHE A 8 -26.82 0.48 23.04
CA PHE A 8 -26.30 -0.87 23.19
C PHE A 8 -24.89 -0.81 23.75
N VAL A 9 -24.79 -0.98 25.06
CA VAL A 9 -23.55 -1.30 25.76
C VAL A 9 -23.40 -2.81 25.66
N ILE A 10 -22.47 -3.30 24.84
CA ILE A 10 -22.10 -4.71 24.84
C ILE A 10 -20.65 -4.79 25.32
N SER A 11 -20.54 -4.88 26.64
CA SER A 11 -19.38 -5.39 27.35
C SER A 11 -19.33 -6.90 27.15
N ILE A 12 -18.28 -7.41 26.52
CA ILE A 12 -17.92 -8.84 26.62
C ILE A 12 -16.45 -8.91 27.01
N PHE A 13 -16.27 -9.26 28.27
CA PHE A 13 -15.02 -9.54 28.94
C PHE A 13 -14.67 -11.02 28.70
N SER A 14 -13.43 -11.27 28.26
CA SER A 14 -12.56 -12.45 28.44
C SER A 14 -13.14 -13.87 28.32
N ILE A 15 -12.45 -14.75 27.57
CA ILE A 15 -11.96 -16.06 28.03
C ILE A 15 -10.80 -16.53 27.12
N VAL A 16 -9.93 -17.28 27.75
CA VAL A 16 -8.53 -17.62 27.45
C VAL A 16 -8.42 -19.08 26.97
N LEU A 17 -7.34 -19.37 26.22
CA LEU A 17 -6.66 -20.67 25.99
C LEU A 17 -7.41 -21.78 25.22
N VAL A 18 -6.70 -22.40 24.25
CA VAL A 18 -6.06 -23.74 24.36
C VAL A 18 -5.72 -24.24 22.95
N ALA A 19 -4.46 -24.65 22.77
CA ALA A 19 -3.98 -25.42 21.62
C ALA A 19 -4.45 -26.87 21.68
N CYS A 20 -4.79 -27.47 20.52
CA CYS A 20 -4.70 -28.91 20.30
C CYS A 20 -4.46 -29.18 18.80
N SER A 21 -3.30 -29.77 18.51
CA SER A 21 -2.99 -30.48 17.26
C SER A 21 -3.92 -31.68 17.08
N GLY A 22 -4.19 -32.05 15.83
CA GLY A 22 -4.90 -33.28 15.49
C GLY A 22 -5.18 -33.39 14.00
N GLU A 23 -4.17 -33.85 13.26
CA GLU A 23 -4.22 -34.31 11.88
C GLU A 23 -5.01 -35.63 11.80
N VAL A 24 -6.10 -35.68 11.02
CA VAL A 24 -6.66 -36.92 10.46
C VAL A 24 -7.30 -36.61 9.11
N GLU A 25 -6.70 -37.16 8.06
CA GLU A 25 -7.22 -37.28 6.71
C GLU A 25 -8.29 -38.37 6.65
N ASN A 26 -9.37 -38.17 5.88
CA ASN A 26 -9.95 -39.25 5.08
C ASN A 26 -10.97 -38.76 4.04
N GLU A 27 -11.08 -39.58 3.00
CA GLU A 27 -11.40 -39.22 1.63
C GLU A 27 -12.90 -39.31 1.25
N ALA A 28 -13.22 -38.54 0.21
CA ALA A 28 -14.09 -38.82 -0.93
C ALA A 28 -15.49 -39.47 -0.74
N ASN A 29 -16.52 -38.76 -1.24
CA ASN A 29 -17.37 -39.36 -2.28
C ASN A 29 -17.96 -38.32 -3.24
N ALA A 30 -18.08 -38.75 -4.49
CA ALA A 30 -18.43 -38.00 -5.68
C ALA A 30 -19.95 -37.83 -5.87
N ASP A 31 -20.38 -36.84 -6.67
CA ASP A 31 -20.87 -37.07 -8.05
C ASP A 31 -21.70 -35.89 -8.60
N LYS A 32 -21.35 -35.48 -9.83
CA LYS A 32 -22.11 -34.82 -10.92
C LYS A 32 -22.73 -33.43 -10.77
N GLY A 33 -22.36 -32.55 -11.70
CA GLY A 33 -23.35 -31.67 -12.35
C GLY A 33 -22.88 -30.37 -13.00
N ASN A 34 -22.25 -30.48 -14.17
CA ASN A 34 -22.37 -29.64 -15.39
C ASN A 34 -22.06 -28.11 -15.43
N GLU A 35 -21.29 -27.81 -16.48
CA GLU A 35 -20.89 -26.57 -17.17
C GLU A 35 -21.75 -25.29 -17.15
N SER A 36 -20.98 -24.18 -17.17
CA SER A 36 -21.10 -22.98 -18.04
C SER A 36 -22.05 -21.84 -17.62
N GLY A 37 -21.46 -20.65 -17.45
CA GLY A 37 -22.20 -19.38 -17.44
C GLY A 37 -21.40 -18.19 -16.90
N GLU A 38 -20.87 -17.39 -17.81
CA GLU A 38 -20.10 -16.16 -17.62
C GLU A 38 -20.92 -14.99 -17.01
N LYS A 39 -20.25 -14.20 -16.16
CA LYS A 39 -20.46 -12.78 -15.75
C LYS A 39 -21.88 -12.22 -15.58
N LYS A 40 -22.15 -11.72 -14.37
CA LYS A 40 -22.61 -10.32 -14.22
C LYS A 40 -22.25 -9.72 -12.86
N GLN A 41 -21.43 -8.68 -12.96
CA GLN A 41 -21.16 -7.58 -12.04
C GLN A 41 -22.38 -7.22 -11.18
N GLU A 42 -22.21 -7.30 -9.87
CA GLU A 42 -23.10 -6.67 -8.89
C GLU A 42 -22.23 -5.68 -8.11
N GLU A 43 -22.30 -4.41 -8.53
CA GLU A 43 -21.78 -3.27 -7.78
C GLU A 43 -22.52 -3.23 -6.44
N GLN A 44 -21.83 -3.67 -5.39
CA GLN A 44 -22.22 -3.37 -4.03
C GLN A 44 -21.69 -1.95 -3.73
N PRO A 45 -22.52 -1.03 -3.25
CA PRO A 45 -22.07 0.31 -2.92
C PRO A 45 -21.10 0.20 -1.73
N GLU A 46 -19.83 0.49 -1.97
CA GLU A 46 -18.85 0.64 -0.90
C GLU A 46 -19.31 1.77 0.00
N GLU A 47 -19.75 1.35 1.18
CA GLU A 47 -20.07 2.18 2.32
C GLU A 47 -18.82 3.00 2.64
N LYS A 48 -18.90 4.30 2.37
CA LYS A 48 -17.86 5.29 2.64
C LYS A 48 -17.67 5.40 4.15
N SER A 49 -16.91 4.46 4.71
CA SER A 49 -16.32 4.54 6.03
C SER A 49 -15.27 5.64 5.97
N GLU A 50 -15.60 6.81 6.50
CA GLU A 50 -14.60 7.80 6.91
C GLU A 50 -13.72 7.19 8.02
N GLN A 51 -12.77 6.35 7.62
CA GLN A 51 -11.60 6.06 8.43
C GLN A 51 -10.57 7.15 8.13
N ASN A 52 -10.21 7.92 9.14
CA ASN A 52 -9.04 8.83 9.16
C ASN A 52 -7.70 8.05 9.06
N GLY A 53 -7.63 7.02 8.21
CA GLY A 53 -6.45 6.23 7.92
C GLY A 53 -5.84 6.59 6.57
N PHE A 54 -4.55 6.34 6.42
CA PHE A 54 -3.86 6.43 5.14
C PHE A 54 -4.51 5.45 4.14
N ASN A 55 -4.86 5.92 2.94
CA ASN A 55 -5.60 5.14 1.95
C ASN A 55 -5.04 5.36 0.54
N VAL A 56 -5.53 4.55 -0.42
CA VAL A 56 -5.03 4.52 -1.79
C VAL A 56 -5.19 5.88 -2.49
N ASP A 57 -6.34 6.55 -2.30
CA ASP A 57 -6.59 7.86 -2.92
C ASP A 57 -5.56 8.91 -2.46
N LYS A 58 -5.28 8.95 -1.16
CA LYS A 58 -4.27 9.85 -0.60
C LYS A 58 -2.85 9.50 -1.06
N ALA A 59 -2.52 8.21 -1.12
CA ALA A 59 -1.23 7.77 -1.63
C ALA A 59 -1.04 8.15 -3.10
N LYS A 60 -2.10 8.03 -3.90
CA LYS A 60 -2.12 8.43 -5.29
C LYS A 60 -1.92 9.94 -5.44
N GLU A 61 -2.63 10.75 -4.66
CA GLU A 61 -2.47 12.21 -4.61
C GLU A 61 -1.02 12.60 -4.30
N ILE A 62 -0.40 12.00 -3.29
CA ILE A 62 1.01 12.27 -2.94
C ILE A 62 1.94 11.94 -4.11
N LEU A 63 1.75 10.79 -4.77
CA LEU A 63 2.57 10.41 -5.91
C LEU A 63 2.39 11.40 -7.07
N GLU A 64 1.16 11.74 -7.43
CA GLU A 64 0.85 12.64 -8.54
C GLU A 64 1.35 14.08 -8.30
N ASP A 65 1.19 14.61 -7.10
CA ASP A 65 1.50 16.01 -6.79
C ASP A 65 2.98 16.26 -6.49
N HIS A 66 3.69 15.26 -5.97
CA HIS A 66 5.04 15.45 -5.45
C HIS A 66 6.12 14.56 -6.07
N VAL A 67 5.74 13.38 -6.59
CA VAL A 67 6.71 12.39 -7.07
C VAL A 67 6.81 12.42 -8.58
N LEU A 68 5.70 12.17 -9.27
CA LEU A 68 5.65 12.03 -10.71
C LEU A 68 6.05 13.33 -11.44
N LYS A 69 6.59 13.15 -12.65
CA LYS A 69 6.85 14.22 -13.63
C LYS A 69 5.93 14.04 -14.84
N GLU A 70 5.98 14.99 -15.78
CA GLU A 70 5.04 15.14 -16.91
C GLU A 70 4.76 13.85 -17.72
N ASN A 71 5.70 12.90 -17.74
CA ASN A 71 5.62 11.67 -18.52
C ASN A 71 5.66 10.38 -17.67
N ASP A 72 5.68 10.48 -16.35
CA ASP A 72 5.68 9.30 -15.49
C ASP A 72 4.26 8.76 -15.32
N GLU A 73 4.10 7.46 -15.10
CA GLU A 73 2.78 6.83 -14.95
C GLU A 73 2.75 5.83 -13.79
N ILE A 74 1.72 5.92 -12.95
CA ILE A 74 1.38 4.89 -11.97
C ILE A 74 0.62 3.78 -12.69
N LYS A 75 1.24 2.60 -12.81
CA LYS A 75 0.62 1.41 -13.42
C LYS A 75 -0.24 0.63 -12.43
N ASP A 76 0.17 0.63 -11.16
CA ASP A 76 -0.56 0.00 -10.07
C ASP A 76 -0.25 0.70 -8.76
N LEU A 77 -1.22 0.67 -7.84
CA LEU A 77 -1.07 1.19 -6.48
C LEU A 77 -1.99 0.43 -5.54
N THR A 78 -1.40 -0.19 -4.53
CA THR A 78 -2.11 -0.92 -3.49
C THR A 78 -1.63 -0.51 -2.11
N ILE A 79 -2.54 -0.61 -1.14
CA ILE A 79 -2.19 -0.49 0.27
C ILE A 79 -2.75 -1.71 0.99
N SER A 80 -1.89 -2.47 1.63
CA SER A 80 -2.30 -3.64 2.41
C SER A 80 -1.34 -3.88 3.56
N ASN A 81 -1.86 -4.23 4.74
CA ASN A 81 -1.05 -4.58 5.91
C ASN A 81 0.03 -3.54 6.28
N GLY A 82 -0.23 -2.25 6.05
CA GLY A 82 0.73 -1.17 6.31
C GLY A 82 1.80 -0.98 5.23
N GLU A 83 1.79 -1.75 4.15
CA GLU A 83 2.65 -1.55 2.99
C GLU A 83 1.92 -0.71 1.94
N ILE A 84 2.57 0.33 1.45
CA ILE A 84 2.20 1.06 0.24
C ILE A 84 3.06 0.48 -0.88
N LYS A 85 2.42 -0.15 -1.86
CA LYS A 85 3.11 -0.72 -3.02
C LYS A 85 2.64 -0.06 -4.31
N ALA A 86 3.56 0.61 -5.00
CA ALA A 86 3.32 1.25 -6.29
C ALA A 86 4.16 0.60 -7.39
N VAL A 87 3.64 0.60 -8.61
CA VAL A 87 4.39 0.28 -9.83
C VAL A 87 4.41 1.53 -10.67
N ILE A 88 5.60 2.07 -10.96
CA ILE A 88 5.78 3.35 -11.65
C ILE A 88 6.63 3.13 -12.90
N GLU A 89 6.15 3.61 -14.04
CA GLU A 89 6.95 3.72 -15.26
C GLU A 89 7.53 5.13 -15.34
N ILE A 90 8.87 5.23 -15.35
CA ILE A 90 9.57 6.51 -15.53
C ILE A 90 9.56 6.90 -17.00
N GLY A 91 8.93 8.04 -17.27
CA GLY A 91 8.83 8.64 -18.58
C GLY A 91 10.16 9.15 -19.09
N ASP A 92 10.16 9.59 -20.35
CA ASP A 92 11.30 10.30 -20.90
C ASP A 92 11.32 11.74 -20.37
N ASN A 93 12.52 12.28 -20.14
CA ASN A 93 12.72 13.65 -19.68
C ASN A 93 13.67 14.39 -20.62
N ASP A 94 13.29 15.59 -21.04
CA ASP A 94 14.04 16.38 -22.03
C ASP A 94 15.43 16.81 -21.57
N MET A 95 15.68 16.85 -20.25
CA MET A 95 16.94 17.30 -19.66
C MET A 95 17.81 16.15 -19.13
N ILE A 96 17.19 15.07 -18.64
CA ILE A 96 17.88 13.96 -17.98
C ILE A 96 17.48 12.64 -18.65
N ASN A 97 18.45 12.00 -19.32
CA ASN A 97 18.22 10.70 -19.97
C ASN A 97 18.49 9.50 -19.05
N ASP A 98 19.00 9.73 -17.84
CA ASP A 98 19.30 8.68 -16.87
C ASP A 98 18.05 8.33 -16.06
N LYS A 99 17.31 7.32 -16.52
CA LYS A 99 16.08 6.87 -15.86
C LYS A 99 16.33 6.29 -14.47
N THR A 100 17.50 5.71 -14.23
CA THR A 100 17.89 5.20 -12.91
C THR A 100 18.03 6.36 -11.92
N LEU A 101 18.72 7.42 -12.31
CA LEU A 101 18.80 8.64 -11.49
C LEU A 101 17.42 9.24 -11.22
N LEU A 102 16.55 9.31 -12.24
CA LEU A 102 15.19 9.82 -12.08
C LEU A 102 14.37 8.96 -11.10
N ALA A 103 14.46 7.63 -11.19
CA ALA A 103 13.80 6.70 -10.28
C ALA A 103 14.29 6.86 -8.83
N GLN A 104 15.60 7.00 -8.62
CA GLN A 104 16.16 7.21 -7.28
C GLN A 104 15.65 8.53 -6.66
N VAL A 105 15.61 9.61 -7.44
CA VAL A 105 15.06 10.91 -6.99
C VAL A 105 13.56 10.82 -6.72
N ALA A 106 12.82 10.09 -7.57
CA ALA A 106 11.39 9.86 -7.36
C ALA A 106 11.14 9.10 -6.05
N TYR A 107 11.89 8.03 -5.76
CA TYR A 107 11.77 7.30 -4.51
C TYR A 107 12.11 8.17 -3.29
N SER A 108 13.18 8.96 -3.37
CA SER A 108 13.54 9.91 -2.31
C SER A 108 12.41 10.91 -2.05
N SER A 109 11.84 11.49 -3.10
CA SER A 109 10.73 12.45 -3.00
C SER A 109 9.47 11.80 -2.42
N ALA A 110 9.19 10.55 -2.81
CA ALA A 110 8.11 9.77 -2.25
C ALA A 110 8.32 9.58 -0.74
N GLY A 111 9.52 9.13 -0.34
CA GLY A 111 9.90 8.98 1.06
C GLY A 111 9.63 10.24 1.87
N ASP A 112 10.15 11.38 1.43
CA ASP A 112 10.00 12.66 2.13
C ASP A 112 8.53 13.05 2.36
N GLU A 113 7.66 12.81 1.38
CA GLU A 113 6.23 13.14 1.51
C GLU A 113 5.44 12.11 2.30
N PHE A 114 5.64 10.81 2.05
CA PHE A 114 4.96 9.75 2.81
C PHE A 114 5.37 9.79 4.29
N LEU A 115 6.60 10.16 4.62
CA LEU A 115 7.08 10.26 6.01
C LEU A 115 6.31 11.32 6.83
N LYS A 116 5.68 12.31 6.18
CA LYS A 116 4.81 13.30 6.84
C LYS A 116 3.44 12.75 7.24
N HIS A 117 3.14 11.51 6.87
CA HIS A 117 1.87 10.86 7.13
C HIS A 117 2.06 9.56 7.90
N GLU A 118 1.16 9.32 8.85
CA GLU A 118 1.09 8.10 9.64
C GLU A 118 0.15 7.07 8.98
N GLY A 119 0.23 5.82 9.44
CA GLY A 119 -0.66 4.74 8.98
C GLY A 119 -0.07 3.82 7.92
N TRP A 120 1.25 3.87 7.72
CA TRP A 120 2.00 2.95 6.89
C TRP A 120 3.37 2.64 7.54
N GLU A 121 3.92 1.50 7.18
CA GLU A 121 5.13 0.91 7.73
C GLU A 121 6.20 0.66 6.66
N VAL A 122 5.80 0.29 5.45
CA VAL A 122 6.72 0.01 4.33
C VAL A 122 6.25 0.77 3.09
N LEU A 123 7.20 1.41 2.41
CA LEU A 123 7.01 1.96 1.06
C LEU A 123 7.78 1.07 0.10
N THR A 124 7.12 0.60 -0.94
CA THR A 124 7.70 -0.20 -2.01
C THR A 124 7.30 0.39 -3.35
N ILE A 125 8.28 0.70 -4.20
CA ILE A 125 8.05 1.18 -5.56
C ILE A 125 8.83 0.31 -6.53
N ASP A 126 8.11 -0.40 -7.40
CA ASP A 126 8.67 -1.09 -8.56
C ASP A 126 8.76 -0.10 -9.73
N PHE A 127 9.97 0.34 -10.03
CA PHE A 127 10.24 1.15 -11.21
C PHE A 127 10.43 0.24 -12.41
N VAL A 128 9.44 0.24 -13.32
CA VAL A 128 9.34 -0.71 -14.42
C VAL A 128 10.65 -0.79 -15.22
N GLY A 129 11.27 -1.97 -15.18
CA GLY A 129 12.50 -2.27 -15.93
C GLY A 129 13.78 -1.66 -15.34
N LEU A 130 13.72 -1.07 -14.15
CA LEU A 130 14.86 -0.48 -13.43
C LEU A 130 15.16 -1.25 -12.14
N ALA A 131 14.33 -1.10 -11.10
CA ALA A 131 14.48 -1.78 -9.81
C ALA A 131 13.20 -1.70 -8.97
N GLU A 132 13.03 -2.66 -8.06
CA GLU A 132 12.08 -2.55 -6.95
C GLU A 132 12.82 -2.02 -5.73
N VAL A 133 12.41 -0.84 -5.24
CA VAL A 133 12.99 -0.21 -4.06
C VAL A 133 11.99 -0.33 -2.93
N SER A 134 12.45 -0.78 -1.77
CA SER A 134 11.61 -0.96 -0.59
C SER A 134 12.33 -0.52 0.67
N MET A 135 11.65 0.26 1.50
CA MET A 135 12.17 0.69 2.80
C MET A 135 11.07 0.73 3.85
N ASN A 136 11.39 0.25 5.05
CA ASN A 136 10.54 0.44 6.21
C ASN A 136 10.68 1.88 6.73
N ARG A 137 9.58 2.46 7.22
CA ARG A 137 9.51 3.79 7.83
C ARG A 137 10.58 3.99 8.92
N ASN A 138 10.92 2.95 9.68
CA ASN A 138 11.93 3.03 10.74
C ASN A 138 13.38 3.07 10.22
N GLU A 139 13.61 2.87 8.93
CA GLU A 139 14.92 3.03 8.30
C GLU A 139 15.24 4.48 7.92
N LYS A 140 14.27 5.39 8.14
CA LYS A 140 14.46 6.84 8.01
C LYS A 140 15.59 7.33 8.90
N GLU A 141 16.24 8.39 8.46
CA GLU A 141 17.11 9.20 9.28
C GLU A 141 16.45 10.57 9.51
N THR A 142 16.90 11.27 10.54
CA THR A 142 16.42 12.61 10.88
C THR A 142 17.59 13.57 10.80
N ASP A 143 17.45 14.66 10.05
CA ASP A 143 18.50 15.68 9.90
C ASP A 143 18.56 16.65 11.09
N ASP A 144 19.50 17.60 11.06
CA ASP A 144 19.66 18.62 12.11
C ASP A 144 18.45 19.57 12.24
N ASN A 145 17.51 19.55 11.29
CA ASN A 145 16.28 20.35 11.29
C ASN A 145 15.05 19.55 11.73
N ASP A 146 15.24 18.36 12.31
CA ASP A 146 14.17 17.42 12.68
C ASP A 146 13.33 16.95 11.47
N LEU A 147 13.91 16.95 10.26
CA LEU A 147 13.25 16.43 9.06
C LEU A 147 13.64 14.98 8.82
N ASP A 148 12.60 14.14 8.71
CA ASP A 148 12.72 12.73 8.42
C ASP A 148 12.86 12.47 6.91
N TYR A 149 13.83 11.63 6.53
CA TYR A 149 14.10 11.28 5.14
C TYR A 149 14.62 9.85 5.01
N PHE A 150 14.54 9.27 3.81
CA PHE A 150 15.24 8.03 3.50
C PHE A 150 16.66 8.31 3.01
N PRO A 151 17.71 7.68 3.59
CA PRO A 151 19.08 7.93 3.20
C PRO A 151 19.34 7.57 1.74
N MET A 152 19.81 8.55 0.95
CA MET A 152 20.03 8.37 -0.49
C MET A 152 20.97 7.20 -0.82
N GLY A 153 22.00 6.94 0.00
CA GLY A 153 22.88 5.79 -0.17
C GLY A 153 22.13 4.45 -0.16
N LYS A 154 21.19 4.28 0.78
CA LYS A 154 20.37 3.05 0.88
C LYS A 154 19.39 2.90 -0.29
N ILE A 155 18.97 4.01 -0.90
CA ILE A 155 18.14 3.98 -2.12
C ILE A 155 19.01 3.53 -3.29
N ILE A 156 20.19 4.13 -3.47
CA ILE A 156 21.12 3.81 -4.56
C ILE A 156 21.53 2.34 -4.54
N ASP A 157 21.86 1.79 -3.35
CA ASP A 157 22.27 0.40 -3.18
C ASP A 157 21.21 -0.62 -3.67
N GLN A 158 19.94 -0.21 -3.84
CA GLN A 158 18.86 -1.07 -4.35
C GLN A 158 18.74 -1.05 -5.88
N PHE A 159 19.52 -0.23 -6.59
CA PHE A 159 19.58 -0.20 -8.05
C PHE A 159 20.85 -0.86 -8.64
N GLU A 160 21.73 -1.41 -7.79
CA GLU A 160 22.97 -2.10 -8.17
C GLU A 160 22.79 -3.61 -8.40
#